data_AF-A0A534RY10-F1
#
_entry.id   AF-A0A534RY10-F1
#
_cell.length_a   1.000
_cell.length_b   1.000
_cell.length_c   1.000
_cell.angle_alpha   90.00
_cell.angle_beta   90.00
_cell.angle_gamma   90.00
#
_symmetry.space_group_name_H-M   'P 1'
#
loop_
_entity.id
_entity.type
_entity.pdbx_description
1 polymer ?
#
loop_
_entity_poly.entity_id
_entity_poly.type
_entity_poly.pdbx_seq_one_letter_code
_entity_poly.pdbx_strand_id
1 'polypeptide(L)' 'MAHKQHVTVWYDREGDFLEVLFEKKEGYFRETANDQVMEKVDKDGNVIGFHVLRVSRLSHPLDVELTATHSGQ' A
#
# COMPACT_ATOMS: atom_id res chain seq x y z
N MET A 1 3.44 4.77 26.13
CA MET A 1 2.58 3.62 25.75
C MET A 1 2.92 3.28 24.30
N ALA A 2 3.24 2.03 23.96
CA ALA A 2 3.49 1.66 22.57
C ALA A 2 2.16 1.45 21.84
N HIS A 3 1.92 2.15 20.73
CA HIS A 3 0.79 1.88 19.85
C HIS A 3 1.16 0.69 18.94
N LYS A 4 0.31 -0.34 18.95
CA LYS A 4 0.46 -1.49 18.06
C LYS A 4 -0.47 -1.29 16.86
N GLN A 5 0.09 -1.27 15.66
CA GLN A 5 -0.70 -1.30 14.43
C GLN A 5 -0.84 -2.75 13.97
N HIS A 6 -2.07 -3.20 13.71
CA HIS A 6 -2.29 -4.48 13.06
C HIS A 6 -2.15 -4.30 11.54
N VAL A 7 -1.48 -5.23 10.90
CA VAL A 7 -1.23 -5.21 9.45
C VAL A 7 -1.55 -6.57 8.89
N THR A 8 -2.28 -6.60 7.77
CA THR A 8 -2.51 -7.83 7.00
C THR A 8 -1.59 -7.84 5.80
N VAL A 9 -0.95 -8.99 5.54
CA VAL A 9 -0.08 -9.17 4.38
C VAL A 9 -0.60 -10.35 3.56
N TRP A 10 -0.84 -10.13 2.27
CA TRP A 10 -1.27 -11.14 1.32
C TRP A 10 -0.26 -11.25 0.19
N TYR A 11 0.02 -12.46 -0.25
CA TYR A 11 0.83 -12.71 -1.44
C TYR A 11 0.02 -13.51 -2.45
N ASP A 12 -0.20 -12.94 -3.63
CA ASP A 12 -0.75 -13.64 -4.77
C ASP A 12 0.38 -14.03 -5.71
N ARG A 13 0.67 -15.33 -5.75
CA ARG A 13 1.71 -15.89 -6.62
C ARG A 13 1.28 -15.88 -8.09
N GLU A 14 0.00 -16.06 -8.38
CA GLU A 14 -0.52 -16.11 -9.76
C GLU A 14 -0.52 -14.72 -10.39
N GLY A 15 -0.96 -13.71 -9.63
CA GLY A 15 -0.91 -12.30 -10.02
C GLY A 15 0.47 -11.63 -9.87
N ASP A 16 1.43 -12.32 -9.23
CA ASP A 16 2.77 -11.81 -8.89
C ASP A 16 2.74 -10.46 -8.15
N PHE A 17 1.92 -10.35 -7.10
CA PHE A 17 1.88 -9.15 -6.26
C PHE A 17 1.75 -9.45 -4.77
N LEU A 18 2.24 -8.52 -3.96
CA LEU A 18 2.07 -8.50 -2.51
C LEU A 18 1.10 -7.36 -2.16
N GLU A 19 0.08 -7.63 -1.35
CA GLU A 19 -0.77 -6.60 -0.75
C GLU A 19 -0.47 -6.46 0.74
N VAL A 20 -0.36 -5.22 1.20
CA VAL A 20 -0.24 -4.87 2.61
C VAL A 20 -1.39 -3.94 2.97
N LEU A 21 -2.19 -4.31 3.98
CA LEU A 21 -3.33 -3.54 4.46
C LEU A 21 -3.11 -3.11 5.91
N PHE A 22 -3.22 -1.82 6.17
CA PHE A 22 -3.20 -1.25 7.52
C PHE A 22 -4.60 -1.27 8.14
N GLU A 23 -5.64 -1.14 7.30
CA GLU A 23 -7.04 -1.16 7.70
C GLU A 23 -7.87 -1.96 6.71
N LYS A 24 -8.80 -2.78 7.21
CA LYS A 24 -9.76 -3.50 6.38
C LYS A 24 -10.98 -2.61 6.13
N LYS A 25 -10.86 -1.70 5.17
CA LYS A 25 -11.88 -0.72 4.79
C LYS A 25 -12.02 -0.66 3.26
N GLU A 26 -13.15 -0.15 2.79
CA GLU A 26 -13.34 0.21 1.39
C GLU A 26 -12.35 1.32 0.98
N GLY A 27 -11.85 1.21 -0.25
CA GLY A 27 -10.91 2.14 -0.82
C GLY A 27 -10.59 1.77 -2.26
N TYR A 28 -9.85 2.64 -2.93
CA TYR A 28 -9.42 2.46 -4.32
C TYR A 28 -7.91 2.60 -4.42
N PHE A 29 -7.35 2.02 -5.47
CA PHE A 29 -5.92 2.12 -5.74
C PHE A 29 -5.62 3.29 -6.66
N ARG A 30 -4.51 3.99 -6.39
CA ARG A 30 -3.92 4.97 -7.29
C ARG A 30 -2.43 4.74 -7.43
N GLU A 31 -1.89 5.19 -8.56
CA GLU A 31 -0.47 5.08 -8.89
C GLU A 31 0.38 5.92 -7.93
N THR A 32 1.57 5.43 -7.62
CA THR A 32 2.61 6.23 -6.95
C THR A 32 3.66 6.67 -7.96
N ALA A 33 4.69 7.39 -7.52
CA ALA A 33 5.84 7.70 -8.36
C ALA A 33 6.68 6.46 -8.74
N ASN A 34 6.41 5.31 -8.12
CA ASN A 34 7.05 4.04 -8.45
C ASN A 34 6.04 3.09 -9.11
N ASP A 35 6.29 2.73 -10.37
CA ASP A 35 5.40 1.88 -11.18
C ASP A 35 5.16 0.47 -10.59
N GLN A 36 5.96 0.04 -9.62
CA GLN A 36 5.76 -1.23 -8.92
C GLN A 36 4.87 -1.09 -7.68
N VAL A 37 4.53 0.13 -7.27
CA VAL A 37 3.76 0.37 -6.05
C VAL A 37 2.49 1.16 -6.36
N MET A 38 1.37 0.59 -5.92
CA MET A 38 0.07 1.24 -5.94
C MET A 38 -0.37 1.47 -4.50
N GLU A 39 -0.85 2.66 -4.15
CA GLU A 39 -1.38 2.91 -2.81
C GLU A 39 -2.89 2.75 -2.79
N LYS A 40 -3.40 2.13 -1.73
CA LYS A 40 -4.83 2.03 -1.46
C LYS A 40 -5.23 3.17 -0.54
N VAL A 41 -6.14 4.01 -1.01
CA VAL A 41 -6.67 5.13 -0.22
C VAL A 41 -8.16 4.95 0.05
N ASP A 42 -8.61 5.43 1.20
CA ASP A 42 -10.03 5.56 1.47
C ASP A 42 -10.63 6.80 0.78
N LYS A 43 -11.94 7.01 0.95
CA LYS A 43 -12.66 8.15 0.37
C LYS A 43 -12.13 9.52 0.80
N ASP A 44 -11.47 9.60 1.95
CA ASP A 44 -10.97 10.84 2.53
C ASP A 44 -9.51 11.09 2.10
N GLY A 45 -8.90 10.13 1.39
CA GLY A 45 -7.53 10.20 0.88
C GLY A 45 -6.48 9.66 1.84
N ASN A 46 -6.91 8.96 2.91
CA ASN A 46 -5.99 8.31 3.85
C ASN A 46 -5.47 7.01 3.27
N VAL A 47 -4.16 6.76 3.39
CA VAL A 47 -3.55 5.50 2.95
C VAL A 47 -3.93 4.38 3.92
N ILE A 48 -4.64 3.38 3.41
CA ILE A 48 -5.10 2.21 4.17
C ILE A 48 -4.39 0.91 3.74
N GLY A 49 -3.49 0.99 2.77
CA GLY A 49 -2.65 -0.12 2.31
C GLY A 49 -1.90 0.20 1.03
N PHE A 50 -1.20 -0.79 0.49
CA PHE A 50 -0.51 -0.69 -0.80
C PHE A 50 -0.32 -2.07 -1.44
N HIS A 51 -0.12 -2.09 -2.76
CA HIS A 51 0.36 -3.24 -3.53
C HIS A 51 1.80 -3.05 -3.93
N VAL A 52 2.54 -4.16 -3.97
CA VAL A 52 3.81 -4.29 -4.67
C VAL A 52 3.61 -5.24 -5.84
N LEU A 53 3.60 -4.71 -7.04
CA LEU A 53 3.46 -5.44 -8.29
C LEU A 53 4.79 -6.08 -8.69
N ARG A 54 4.72 -7.22 -9.39
CA ARG A 54 5.89 -7.98 -9.87
C ARG A 54 6.88 -8.30 -8.75
N VAL A 55 6.37 -8.64 -7.57
CA VAL A 55 7.18 -8.78 -6.34
C VAL A 55 8.28 -9.83 -6.49
N SER A 56 8.07 -10.86 -7.31
CA SER A 56 9.09 -11.87 -7.62
C SER A 56 10.35 -11.32 -8.30
N ARG A 57 10.27 -10.11 -8.89
CA ARG A 57 11.37 -9.46 -9.61
C ARG A 57 12.18 -8.48 -8.76
N LEU A 58 11.83 -8.31 -7.49
CA LEU A 58 12.59 -7.45 -6.59
C LEU A 58 14.00 -8.00 -6.41
N SER A 59 14.97 -7.18 -6.78
CA SER A 59 16.41 -7.46 -6.61
C SER A 59 17.08 -6.47 -5.65
N HIS A 60 16.38 -5.39 -5.31
CA HIS A 60 16.83 -4.31 -4.44
C HIS A 60 15.64 -3.83 -3.60
N PRO A 61 15.86 -3.15 -2.47
CA PRO A 61 14.80 -2.57 -1.67
C PRO A 61 13.94 -1.60 -2.50
N LEU A 62 12.62 -1.62 -2.27
CA LEU A 62 11.74 -0.56 -2.74
C LEU A 62 11.77 0.59 -1.74
N ASP A 63 12.25 1.74 -2.20
CA ASP A 63 12.15 3.01 -1.47
C ASP A 63 11.04 3.83 -2.11
N VAL A 64 9.94 4.02 -1.37
CA VAL A 64 8.70 4.64 -1.87
C VAL A 64 8.06 5.50 -0.80
N GLU A 65 7.56 6.67 -1.23
CA GLU A 65 6.77 7.56 -0.40
C GLU A 65 5.28 7.36 -0.74
N LEU A 66 4.47 7.09 0.29
CA LEU A 66 3.01 7.01 0.17
C LEU A 66 2.41 8.35 0.57
N THR A 67 1.48 8.86 -0.24
CA THR A 67 0.93 10.20 -0.04
C THR A 67 -0.40 10.10 0.69
N ALA A 68 -0.42 10.30 2.00
CA ALA A 68 -1.67 10.48 2.72
C ALA A 68 -2.18 11.92 2.52
N THR A 69 -3.24 12.08 1.74
CA THR A 69 -3.92 13.38 1.61
C THR A 69 -4.76 13.61 2.86
N HIS A 70 -4.22 14.36 3.83
CA HIS A 70 -5.04 14.93 4.90
C HIS A 70 -5.67 16.21 4.36
N SER A 71 -6.99 16.21 4.15
CA SER A 71 -7.75 17.43 3.91
C SER A 71 -7.80 18.25 5.20
N GLY A 72 -6.72 18.99 5.48
CA GLY A 72 -6.52 19.72 6.72
C GLY A 72 -5.38 20.73 6.65
N GLN A 73 -5.41 21.64 5.67
CA GLN A 73 -4.92 23.01 5.76
C GLN A 73 -5.56 23.87 4.67
#